data_AF-A0A5K7YSS6-F1
#
_entry.id   AF-A0A5K7YSS6-F1
#
_cell.length_a   1.000
_cell.length_b   1.000
_cell.length_c   1.000
_cell.angle_alpha   90.00
_cell.angle_beta   90.00
_cell.angle_gamma   90.00
#
_symmetry.space_group_name_H-M   'P 1'
#
loop_
_entity.id
_entity.type
_entity.pdbx_description
1 polymer ?
#
loop_
_entity_poly.entity_id
_entity_poly.type
_entity_poly.pdbx_seq_one_letter_code
_entity_poly.pdbx_strand_id
1 'polypeptide(L)' 'MPFPPRCPHAMARCKEKKPPEQDIGQGHRVTCYLYGPDLPDRSNDRSRQAQGVNGD' A
#
# COMPACT_ATOMS: atom_id res chain seq x y z
N MET A 1 -18.28 2.56 9.99
CA MET A 1 -18.54 1.59 8.91
C MET A 1 -17.34 0.68 8.76
N PRO A 2 -17.52 -0.66 8.66
CA PRO A 2 -16.42 -1.56 8.38
C PRO A 2 -15.86 -1.29 6.97
N PHE A 3 -14.53 -1.33 6.81
CA PHE A 3 -13.81 -1.12 5.56
C PHE A 3 -14.01 -2.23 4.48
N PRO A 4 -14.21 -3.52 4.83
CA PRO A 4 -14.37 -4.62 3.86
C PRO A 4 -15.44 -4.47 2.77
N PRO A 5 -16.70 -4.03 3.03
CA PRO A 5 -17.75 -3.98 2.02
C PRO A 5 -17.48 -3.04 0.84
N ARG A 6 -16.48 -2.15 0.95
CA ARG A 6 -16.11 -1.18 -0.10
C ARG A 6 -14.74 -1.46 -0.73
N CYS A 7 -13.98 -2.43 -0.22
CA CYS A 7 -12.63 -2.70 -0.68
C CYS A 7 -12.64 -3.79 -1.77
N PRO A 8 -12.19 -3.50 -3.00
CA PRO A 8 -12.14 -4.49 -4.09
C PRO A 8 -11.08 -5.59 -3.84
N HIS A 9 -10.11 -5.33 -2.97
CA HIS A 9 -9.07 -6.28 -2.59
C HIS A 9 -9.33 -6.93 -1.22
N ALA A 10 -10.57 -6.88 -0.71
CA ALA A 10 -10.92 -7.46 0.57
C ALA A 10 -10.69 -8.98 0.57
N MET A 11 -9.92 -9.45 1.55
CA MET A 11 -9.64 -10.87 1.79
C MET A 11 -10.39 -11.35 3.03
N ALA A 12 -10.47 -12.66 3.26
CA ALA A 12 -11.11 -13.25 4.45
C ALA A 12 -10.57 -12.62 5.76
N ARG A 13 -9.24 -12.50 5.86
CA ARG A 13 -8.55 -11.87 7.01
C ARG A 13 -8.99 -10.44 7.32
N CYS A 14 -9.46 -9.68 6.33
CA CYS A 14 -9.93 -8.29 6.52
C CYS A 14 -11.27 -8.20 7.28
N LYS A 15 -12.05 -9.28 7.31
CA LYS A 15 -13.32 -9.39 8.05
C LYS A 15 -13.11 -9.95 9.46
N GLU A 16 -12.09 -10.78 9.62
CA GLU A 16 -11.78 -11.47 10.88
C GLU A 16 -11.00 -10.58 11.86
N LYS A 17 -10.07 -9.76 11.35
CA LYS A 17 -9.20 -8.91 12.19
C LYS A 17 -8.86 -7.59 11.52
N LYS A 18 -8.59 -6.59 12.35
CA LYS A 18 -8.11 -5.28 11.91
C LYS A 18 -6.61 -5.37 11.57
N PRO A 19 -6.16 -4.83 10.42
CA PRO A 19 -4.74 -4.76 10.10
C PRO A 19 -3.99 -3.82 11.06
N PRO A 20 -2.69 -4.07 11.29
CA PRO A 20 -1.83 -3.15 12.01
C PRO A 20 -1.67 -1.84 11.21
N GLU A 21 -1.31 -0.77 11.91
CA GLU A 21 -0.86 0.47 11.28
C GLU A 21 0.56 0.28 10.76
N GLN A 22 0.77 0.61 9.49
CA GLN A 22 2.04 0.54 8.80
C GLN A 22 2.42 1.92 8.27
N ASP A 23 3.66 2.33 8.52
CA ASP A 23 4.27 3.50 7.89
C ASP A 23 4.78 3.13 6.49
N ILE A 24 4.33 3.86 5.47
CA ILE A 24 4.75 3.69 4.07
C ILE A 24 5.66 4.82 3.59
N GLY A 25 6.19 5.61 4.52
CA GLY A 25 7.09 6.73 4.30
C GLY A 25 6.39 8.07 4.11
N GLN A 26 7.18 9.15 4.14
CA GLN A 26 6.73 10.52 3.94
C GLN A 26 5.62 10.97 4.93
N GLY A 27 5.60 10.40 6.14
CA GLY A 27 4.57 10.68 7.14
C GLY A 27 3.22 10.01 6.86
N HIS A 28 3.12 9.16 5.83
CA HIS A 28 1.90 8.46 5.49
C HIS A 28 1.80 7.12 6.22
N ARG A 29 0.67 6.93 6.90
CA ARG A 29 0.36 5.71 7.63
C ARG A 29 -0.91 5.08 7.10
N VAL A 30 -0.89 3.76 6.94
CA VAL A 30 -1.99 2.98 6.38
C VAL A 30 -2.32 1.81 7.31
N THR A 31 -3.60 1.46 7.39
CA THR A 31 -4.06 0.26 8.11
C THR A 31 -4.58 -0.74 7.08
N CYS A 32 -3.68 -1.33 6.30
CA CYS A 32 -4.04 -2.20 5.20
C CYS A 32 -3.12 -3.41 5.11
N TYR A 33 -3.73 -4.59 5.06
CA TYR A 33 -3.04 -5.86 4.86
C TYR A 33 -2.29 -5.96 3.53
N LEU A 34 -2.60 -5.11 2.56
CA LEU A 34 -1.81 -5.03 1.34
C LEU A 34 -0.47 -4.35 1.52
N TYR A 35 -0.20 -3.67 2.64
CA TYR A 35 1.09 -3.00 2.91
C TYR A 35 1.80 -3.61 4.11
N GLY A 36 1.34 -4.77 4.58
CA GLY A 36 1.93 -5.45 5.74
C GLY A 36 3.35 -5.96 5.49
N PRO A 37 4.00 -6.49 6.53
CA PRO A 37 5.39 -6.97 6.48
C PRO A 37 5.63 -8.11 5.49
N ASP A 38 4.56 -8.77 5.02
CA ASP A 38 4.63 -9.82 4.00
C ASP A 38 4.78 -9.29 2.57
N LEU A 39 4.71 -7.96 2.35
CA LEU A 39 4.97 -7.40 1.03
C LEU A 39 6.47 -7.40 0.71
N PRO A 40 6.87 -7.75 -0.53
CA PRO A 40 8.21 -7.47 -1.00
C PRO A 40 8.46 -5.95 -0.93
N ASP A 41 9.61 -5.58 -0.40
CA ASP A 41 10.03 -4.19 -0.23
C ASP A 41 9.91 -3.42 -1.55
N ARG A 42 8.95 -2.47 -1.61
CA ARG A 42 8.71 -1.60 -2.77
C ARG A 42 9.54 -0.32 -2.74
N SER A 43 10.46 -0.17 -1.78
CA SER A 43 11.25 1.05 -1.61
C SER A 43 12.13 1.41 -2.81
N ASN A 44 12.39 0.46 -3.73
CA ASN A 44 13.31 0.66 -4.85
C ASN A 44 12.77 0.23 -6.23
N ASP A 45 11.44 0.22 -6.43
CA ASP A 45 10.87 0.05 -7.78
C ASP A 45 11.10 1.32 -8.61
N ARG A 46 12.31 1.44 -9.19
CA ARG A 46 12.71 2.49 -10.13
C ARG A 46 11.97 2.45 -11.48
N SER A 47 10.97 1.59 -11.63
CA SER A 47 10.20 1.37 -12.86
C SER A 47 9.32 2.56 -13.29
N ARG A 48 9.34 3.70 -12.57
CA ARG A 48 8.71 4.97 -12.97
C ARG A 48 9.67 6.16 -13.17
N GLN A 49 10.96 6.03 -12.88
CA GLN A 49 11.91 7.15 -12.98
C GLN A 49 12.79 7.01 -14.23
N ALA A 50 12.18 7.06 -15.41
CA ALA A 50 12.93 7.21 -16.67
C ALA A 50 12.05 7.84 -17.76
N GLN A 51 11.50 9.03 -17.52
CA GLN A 51 11.14 9.94 -18.61
C GLN A 51 11.52 11.35 -18.18
N GLY A 52 12.80 11.67 -18.34
CA GLY A 52 13.25 13.05 -18.38
C GLY A 52 12.63 13.73 -19.59
N VAL A 53 11.83 14.77 -19.35
CA VAL A 53 11.40 15.70 -20.39
C VAL A 53 12.60 16.58 -20.70
N ASN A 54 13.25 16.35 -21.85
CA ASN A 54 14.18 17.33 -22.41
C ASN A 54 13.35 18.46 -23.01
N GLY A 55 13.59 19.69 -22.57
CA GLY A 55 13.10 20.90 -23.22
C GLY A 55 14.09 21.37 -24.29
N ASP A 56 13.55 21.73 -25.45
CA ASP A 56 14.14 22.63 -26.45
C ASP A 56 13.20 23.86 -26.54
#